data_AF-A0A957H3R5-F1
#
_entry.id   AF-A0A957H3R5-F1
#
_cell.length_a   1.000
_cell.length_b   1.000
_cell.length_c   1.000
_cell.angle_alpha   90.00
_cell.angle_beta   90.00
_cell.angle_gamma   90.00
#
_symmetry.space_group_name_H-M   'P 1'
#
loop_
_entity.id
_entity.type
_entity.pdbx_description
1 polymer ?
#
loop_
_entity_poly.entity_id
_entity_poly.type
_entity_poly.pdbx_seq_one_letter_code
_entity_poly.pdbx_strand_id
1 'polypeptide(L)'
;MIKPGLVCLLGGGAAIPASGKTHEYLAQRLPPQPRVAVLETPAGFELNSDRVAGKLADFVASRLQNYSPRLEVVAARKKGTPYSPDNHDIVAPILMADEIILGPGSPTYGVRQLQDSLALKYIKARQWQGGTLLISSSASLSFGQYTMPVYEIYKVGEDLHWKRGLNYFADYGLNLSIIPHWDNNDGGAELDTSRCYVGLARFEPLLAMLPAGQTILGLDDHTSAVLDFARERVTVVGANSITILRDGTEKQYMTGEQFSLAELGAWHLPEPGQLETHVWQQAAAAWEERQAADAAPTAPAEVITLADKRQQARQDQEWAAADELRDAIARAGWHIKDTADGYELEPAA
;
A
#
# COMPACT_ATOMS: atom_id res chain seq x y z
N MET A 1 7.95 18.64 4.03
CA MET A 1 8.59 17.63 4.92
C MET A 1 8.07 16.27 4.49
N ILE A 2 8.93 15.26 4.37
CA ILE A 2 8.49 13.89 4.04
C ILE A 2 7.83 13.27 5.26
N LYS A 3 6.68 12.64 5.06
CA LYS A 3 5.92 11.91 6.08
C LYS A 3 5.45 10.60 5.45
N PRO A 4 6.30 9.57 5.43
CA PRO A 4 6.00 8.36 4.69
C PRO A 4 4.79 7.64 5.27
N GLY A 5 3.92 7.13 4.40
CA GLY A 5 2.91 6.15 4.79
C GLY A 5 3.54 4.79 5.04
N LEU A 6 2.72 3.82 5.48
CA LEU A 6 3.20 2.47 5.72
C LEU A 6 3.64 1.79 4.42
N VAL A 7 4.66 0.93 4.51
CA VAL A 7 4.99 -0.02 3.43
C VAL A 7 4.71 -1.43 3.93
N CYS A 8 3.75 -2.10 3.31
CA CYS A 8 3.35 -3.46 3.63
C CYS A 8 3.89 -4.41 2.57
N LEU A 9 4.70 -5.37 3.00
CA LEU A 9 5.26 -6.45 2.18
C LEU A 9 4.53 -7.74 2.51
N LEU A 10 3.64 -8.21 1.64
CA LEU A 10 2.84 -9.43 1.85
C LEU A 10 3.41 -10.62 1.06
N GLY A 11 3.70 -11.73 1.76
CA GLY A 11 4.35 -12.91 1.20
C GLY A 11 3.54 -13.64 0.13
N GLY A 12 2.21 -13.62 0.20
CA GLY A 12 1.38 -14.23 -0.84
C GLY A 12 -0.11 -14.22 -0.54
N GLY A 13 -0.91 -14.42 -1.58
CA GLY A 13 -2.38 -14.53 -1.45
C GLY A 13 -3.10 -13.23 -1.12
N ALA A 14 -2.72 -12.10 -1.73
CA ALA A 14 -3.34 -10.79 -1.47
C ALA A 14 -4.87 -10.73 -1.68
N ALA A 15 -5.43 -11.67 -2.47
CA ALA A 15 -6.85 -11.77 -2.77
C ALA A 15 -7.53 -13.03 -2.18
N ILE A 16 -7.02 -13.56 -1.05
CA ILE A 16 -7.61 -14.73 -0.38
C ILE A 16 -7.98 -14.43 1.09
N PRO A 17 -8.96 -15.14 1.69
CA PRO A 17 -9.44 -14.84 3.04
C PRO A 17 -8.34 -14.77 4.13
N ALA A 18 -7.29 -15.59 4.01
CA ALA A 18 -6.19 -15.64 4.98
C ALA A 18 -5.39 -14.34 5.08
N SER A 19 -5.26 -13.57 3.98
CA SER A 19 -4.61 -12.24 4.00
C SER A 19 -5.52 -11.13 4.51
N GLY A 20 -6.78 -11.42 4.83
CA GLY A 20 -7.74 -10.45 5.34
C GLY A 20 -7.28 -9.72 6.60
N LYS A 21 -6.44 -10.36 7.45
CA LYS A 21 -5.84 -9.70 8.63
C LYS A 21 -4.91 -8.53 8.24
N THR A 22 -4.17 -8.67 7.14
CA THR A 22 -3.27 -7.62 6.66
C THR A 22 -4.09 -6.42 6.18
N HIS A 23 -5.08 -6.65 5.32
CA HIS A 23 -5.95 -5.59 4.80
C HIS A 23 -6.68 -4.87 5.94
N GLU A 24 -7.24 -5.62 6.90
CA GLU A 24 -7.90 -5.05 8.07
C GLU A 24 -6.93 -4.21 8.92
N TYR A 25 -5.70 -4.70 9.16
CA TYR A 25 -4.69 -3.97 9.91
C TYR A 25 -4.35 -2.62 9.26
N LEU A 26 -4.23 -2.58 7.93
CA LEU A 26 -3.96 -1.35 7.19
C LEU A 26 -5.17 -0.42 7.19
N ALA A 27 -6.37 -0.94 6.90
CA ALA A 27 -7.61 -0.17 6.83
C ALA A 27 -7.93 0.61 8.11
N GLN A 28 -7.63 0.03 9.29
CA GLN A 28 -7.78 0.71 10.59
C GLN A 28 -6.91 1.97 10.75
N ARG A 29 -5.95 2.18 9.85
CA ARG A 29 -5.01 3.31 9.86
C ARG A 29 -5.21 4.23 8.65
N LEU A 30 -6.13 3.88 7.76
CA LEU A 30 -6.55 4.71 6.64
C LEU A 30 -7.71 5.64 7.07
N PRO A 31 -7.95 6.74 6.34
CA PRO A 31 -9.13 7.56 6.59
C PRO A 31 -10.43 6.77 6.28
N PRO A 32 -11.59 7.26 6.76
CA PRO A 32 -12.88 6.74 6.31
C PRO A 32 -13.01 6.82 4.78
N GLN A 33 -13.69 5.84 4.17
CA GLN A 33 -13.87 5.73 2.72
C GLN A 33 -12.55 5.83 1.93
N PRO A 34 -11.55 5.00 2.26
CA PRO A 34 -10.22 5.16 1.68
C PRO A 34 -10.23 4.96 0.17
N ARG A 35 -9.47 5.79 -0.54
CA ARG A 35 -9.22 5.64 -1.99
C ARG A 35 -8.08 4.65 -2.19
N VAL A 36 -8.33 3.57 -2.92
CA VAL A 36 -7.36 2.50 -3.14
C VAL A 36 -7.07 2.35 -4.63
N ALA A 37 -5.81 2.51 -5.02
CA ALA A 37 -5.35 2.32 -6.39
C ALA A 37 -4.71 0.93 -6.56
N VAL A 38 -5.28 0.08 -7.41
CA VAL A 38 -4.77 -1.27 -7.70
C VAL A 38 -4.13 -1.30 -9.07
N LEU A 39 -2.82 -1.50 -9.16
CA LEU A 39 -2.10 -1.43 -10.43
C LEU A 39 -2.07 -2.79 -11.15
N GLU A 40 -2.36 -2.75 -12.44
CA GLU A 40 -2.23 -3.90 -13.35
C GLU A 40 -0.77 -4.24 -13.69
N THR A 41 0.18 -3.33 -13.42
CA THR A 41 1.53 -3.36 -13.98
C THR A 41 2.27 -4.70 -13.84
N PRO A 42 2.30 -5.38 -12.67
CA PRO A 42 3.02 -6.65 -12.55
C PRO A 42 2.47 -7.74 -13.48
N ALA A 43 1.16 -7.73 -13.74
CA ALA A 43 0.45 -8.66 -14.64
C ALA A 43 0.14 -8.03 -16.01
N GLY A 44 0.76 -6.90 -16.37
CA GLY A 44 0.46 -6.16 -17.60
C GLY A 44 0.74 -6.90 -18.90
N PHE A 45 1.43 -8.04 -18.83
CA PHE A 45 1.68 -8.94 -19.95
C PHE A 45 0.53 -9.93 -20.21
N GLU A 46 -0.34 -10.15 -19.22
CA GLU A 46 -1.46 -11.08 -19.34
C GLU A 46 -2.57 -10.49 -20.21
N LEU A 47 -3.20 -11.33 -21.04
CA LEU A 47 -4.33 -10.91 -21.89
C LEU A 47 -5.54 -10.45 -21.09
N ASN A 48 -5.63 -10.89 -19.83
CA ASN A 48 -6.68 -10.61 -18.87
C ASN A 48 -6.15 -9.80 -17.67
N SER A 49 -5.18 -8.92 -17.89
CA SER A 49 -4.54 -8.10 -16.84
C SER A 49 -5.56 -7.31 -16.00
N ASP A 50 -6.60 -6.78 -16.66
CA ASP A 50 -7.75 -6.12 -16.04
C ASP A 50 -8.46 -7.00 -15.02
N ARG A 51 -8.62 -8.29 -15.35
CA ARG A 51 -9.24 -9.27 -14.44
C ARG A 51 -8.32 -9.69 -13.30
N VAL A 52 -7.00 -9.70 -13.51
CA VAL A 52 -6.04 -10.04 -12.45
C VAL A 52 -6.08 -8.96 -11.36
N ALA A 53 -5.94 -7.69 -11.73
CA ALA A 53 -6.08 -6.58 -10.78
C ALA A 53 -7.52 -6.42 -10.27
N GLY A 54 -8.51 -6.61 -11.15
CA GLY A 54 -9.93 -6.52 -10.82
C GLY A 54 -10.34 -7.50 -9.71
N LYS A 55 -9.88 -8.76 -9.76
CA LYS A 55 -10.14 -9.73 -8.68
C LYS A 55 -9.56 -9.30 -7.34
N LEU A 56 -8.40 -8.64 -7.35
CA LEU A 56 -7.81 -8.09 -6.13
C LEU A 56 -8.63 -6.90 -5.61
N ALA A 57 -9.07 -6.00 -6.51
CA ALA A 57 -9.95 -4.90 -6.16
C ALA A 57 -11.30 -5.38 -5.59
N ASP A 58 -11.94 -6.37 -6.23
CA ASP A 58 -13.19 -6.99 -5.77
C ASP A 58 -13.03 -7.61 -4.38
N PHE A 59 -11.91 -8.29 -4.15
CA PHE A 59 -11.60 -8.84 -2.84
C PHE A 59 -11.45 -7.75 -1.78
N VAL A 60 -10.65 -6.71 -2.04
CA VAL A 60 -10.45 -5.59 -1.10
C VAL A 60 -11.78 -4.88 -0.82
N ALA A 61 -12.61 -4.64 -1.84
CA ALA A 61 -13.94 -4.05 -1.69
C ALA A 61 -14.84 -4.88 -0.76
N SER A 62 -14.88 -6.20 -0.96
CA SER A 62 -15.66 -7.09 -0.11
C SER A 62 -15.11 -7.17 1.32
N ARG A 63 -13.79 -7.31 1.46
CA ARG A 63 -13.14 -7.44 2.77
C ARG A 63 -13.27 -6.18 3.62
N LEU A 64 -13.14 -5.02 3.00
CA LEU A 64 -13.15 -3.72 3.67
C LEU A 64 -14.50 -3.01 3.53
N GLN A 65 -15.60 -3.71 3.23
CA GLN A 65 -16.92 -3.11 3.03
C GLN A 65 -17.35 -2.16 4.18
N ASN A 66 -16.95 -2.46 5.42
CA ASN A 66 -17.24 -1.63 6.59
C ASN A 66 -16.57 -0.24 6.54
N TYR A 67 -15.49 -0.11 5.76
CA TYR A 67 -14.77 1.14 5.53
C TYR A 67 -15.27 1.89 4.29
N SER A 68 -16.16 1.27 3.49
CA SER A 68 -16.68 1.82 2.23
C SER A 68 -15.57 2.34 1.29
N PRO A 69 -14.56 1.51 0.95
CA PRO A 69 -13.44 1.92 0.12
C PRO A 69 -13.88 2.33 -1.29
N ARG A 70 -13.14 3.27 -1.89
CA ARG A 70 -13.29 3.68 -3.29
C ARG A 70 -12.14 3.09 -4.09
N LEU A 71 -12.41 2.04 -4.85
CA LEU A 71 -11.39 1.28 -5.57
C LEU A 71 -11.24 1.82 -7.00
N GLU A 72 -10.00 1.94 -7.45
CA GLU A 72 -9.67 2.26 -8.84
C GLU A 72 -8.60 1.30 -9.37
N VAL A 73 -8.90 0.63 -10.50
CA VAL A 73 -7.95 -0.23 -11.19
C VAL A 73 -7.15 0.61 -12.18
N VAL A 74 -5.85 0.72 -11.94
CA VAL A 74 -4.92 1.52 -12.73
C VAL A 74 -4.34 0.64 -13.85
N ALA A 75 -4.82 0.86 -15.08
CA ALA A 75 -4.48 0.06 -16.26
C ALA A 75 -3.05 0.29 -16.81
N ALA A 76 -2.09 0.67 -15.96
CA ALA A 76 -0.70 0.92 -16.31
C ALA A 76 0.05 -0.38 -16.67
N ARG A 77 -0.23 -0.97 -17.83
CA ARG A 77 0.20 -2.32 -18.24
C ARG A 77 1.60 -2.39 -18.83
N LYS A 78 1.91 -1.53 -19.81
CA LYS A 78 3.09 -1.70 -20.66
C LYS A 78 3.57 -0.40 -21.30
N LYS A 79 4.85 -0.09 -21.12
CA LYS A 79 5.53 1.05 -21.75
C LYS A 79 5.38 1.07 -23.26
N GLY A 80 5.22 2.28 -23.81
CA GLY A 80 5.10 2.51 -25.25
C GLY A 80 3.78 2.03 -25.86
N THR A 81 2.76 1.77 -25.04
CA THR A 81 1.40 1.42 -25.48
C THR A 81 0.39 2.47 -25.00
N PRO A 82 -0.88 2.45 -25.48
CA PRO A 82 -1.91 3.31 -24.91
C PRO A 82 -2.07 3.14 -23.39
N TYR A 83 -1.77 1.96 -22.86
CA TYR A 83 -1.81 1.58 -21.45
C TYR A 83 -0.42 1.71 -20.77
N SER A 84 0.32 2.75 -21.11
CA SER A 84 1.68 2.97 -20.60
C SER A 84 1.68 3.40 -19.11
N PRO A 85 2.60 2.87 -18.28
CA PRO A 85 2.86 3.42 -16.94
C PRO A 85 3.49 4.82 -16.98
N ASP A 86 3.77 5.36 -18.17
CA ASP A 86 4.21 6.75 -18.39
C ASP A 86 3.07 7.68 -18.82
N ASN A 87 1.86 7.16 -19.03
CA ASN A 87 0.70 7.97 -19.39
C ASN A 87 0.09 8.60 -18.13
N HIS A 88 0.24 9.91 -17.99
CA HIS A 88 -0.31 10.71 -16.89
C HIS A 88 -1.76 10.38 -16.58
N ASP A 89 -2.62 10.35 -17.60
CA ASP A 89 -4.07 10.18 -17.42
C ASP A 89 -4.43 8.80 -16.86
N ILE A 90 -3.54 7.82 -17.06
CA ILE A 90 -3.70 6.48 -16.51
C ILE A 90 -3.21 6.41 -15.07
N VAL A 91 -2.08 7.04 -14.75
CA VAL A 91 -1.41 6.88 -13.45
C VAL A 91 -1.77 7.97 -12.42
N ALA A 92 -2.48 9.02 -12.82
CA ALA A 92 -2.96 10.09 -11.94
C ALA A 92 -3.68 9.59 -10.66
N PRO A 93 -4.49 8.51 -10.69
CA PRO A 93 -5.14 7.97 -9.49
C PRO A 93 -4.17 7.62 -8.35
N ILE A 94 -2.92 7.27 -8.67
CA ILE A 94 -1.88 6.96 -7.67
C ILE A 94 -1.64 8.15 -6.75
N LEU A 95 -1.70 9.39 -7.26
CA LEU A 95 -1.45 10.60 -6.48
C LEU A 95 -2.55 10.90 -5.46
N MET A 96 -3.74 10.35 -5.66
CA MET A 96 -4.92 10.57 -4.81
C MET A 96 -5.15 9.43 -3.80
N ALA A 97 -4.38 8.35 -3.92
CA ALA A 97 -4.62 7.12 -3.17
C ALA A 97 -4.21 7.24 -1.70
N ASP A 98 -5.06 6.72 -0.83
CA ASP A 98 -4.75 6.43 0.58
C ASP A 98 -3.95 5.12 0.69
N GLU A 99 -4.23 4.17 -0.20
CA GLU A 99 -3.50 2.91 -0.34
C GLU A 99 -3.23 2.58 -1.81
N ILE A 100 -1.99 2.19 -2.12
CA ILE A 100 -1.57 1.73 -3.44
C ILE A 100 -1.25 0.24 -3.34
N ILE A 101 -1.82 -0.56 -4.23
CA ILE A 101 -1.68 -2.02 -4.22
C ILE A 101 -1.02 -2.50 -5.52
N LEU A 102 0.06 -3.27 -5.38
CA LEU A 102 0.64 -4.07 -6.45
C LEU A 102 0.77 -5.53 -5.98
N GLY A 103 0.50 -6.49 -6.85
CA GLY A 103 0.50 -7.89 -6.43
C GLY A 103 0.97 -8.88 -7.49
N PRO A 104 0.09 -9.83 -7.90
CA PRO A 104 0.48 -10.96 -8.72
C PRO A 104 0.89 -10.52 -10.13
N GLY A 105 1.78 -11.30 -10.75
CA GLY A 105 2.32 -11.02 -12.07
C GLY A 105 3.73 -11.61 -12.22
N SER A 106 4.55 -10.98 -13.05
CA SER A 106 5.95 -11.39 -13.28
C SER A 106 6.94 -10.37 -12.69
N PRO A 107 7.92 -10.80 -11.87
CA PRO A 107 8.84 -9.86 -11.24
C PRO A 107 9.68 -9.10 -12.27
N THR A 108 10.21 -9.82 -13.25
CA THR A 108 11.10 -9.26 -14.27
C THR A 108 10.35 -8.37 -15.25
N TYR A 109 9.07 -8.69 -15.51
CA TYR A 109 8.18 -7.82 -16.25
C TYR A 109 7.87 -6.53 -15.46
N GLY A 110 7.50 -6.67 -14.17
CA GLY A 110 7.20 -5.56 -13.27
C GLY A 110 8.36 -4.56 -13.20
N VAL A 111 9.59 -5.05 -13.01
CA VAL A 111 10.80 -4.21 -13.06
C VAL A 111 10.88 -3.43 -14.37
N ARG A 112 10.79 -4.11 -15.52
CA ARG A 112 10.93 -3.46 -16.83
C ARG A 112 9.88 -2.37 -17.08
N GLN A 113 8.64 -2.57 -16.61
CA GLN A 113 7.57 -1.61 -16.80
C GLN A 113 7.58 -0.47 -15.78
N LEU A 114 8.09 -0.69 -14.56
CA LEU A 114 8.11 0.33 -13.51
C LEU A 114 9.42 1.12 -13.44
N GLN A 115 10.56 0.52 -13.81
CA GLN A 115 11.86 1.18 -13.75
C GLN A 115 11.82 2.50 -14.52
N ASP A 116 12.18 3.62 -13.90
CA ASP A 116 12.16 4.96 -14.50
C ASP A 116 10.81 5.45 -15.03
N SER A 117 9.69 4.79 -14.68
CA SER A 117 8.37 5.19 -15.18
C SER A 117 7.72 6.29 -14.33
N LEU A 118 6.76 7.00 -14.93
CA LEU A 118 5.94 7.96 -14.19
C LEU A 118 5.17 7.29 -13.04
N ALA A 119 4.65 6.08 -13.26
CA ALA A 119 3.96 5.30 -12.23
C ALA A 119 4.84 5.10 -10.98
N LEU A 120 6.11 4.66 -11.14
CA LEU A 120 7.00 4.46 -9.98
C LEU A 120 7.32 5.78 -9.28
N LYS A 121 7.52 6.86 -10.05
CA LYS A 121 7.73 8.20 -9.50
C LYS A 121 6.52 8.66 -8.67
N TYR A 122 5.29 8.40 -9.13
CA TYR A 122 4.06 8.71 -8.40
C TYR A 122 3.87 7.83 -7.16
N ILE A 123 4.21 6.54 -7.23
CA ILE A 123 4.21 5.65 -6.07
C ILE A 123 5.12 6.21 -4.98
N LYS A 124 6.38 6.56 -5.33
CA LYS A 124 7.33 7.16 -4.38
C LYS A 124 6.79 8.47 -3.82
N ALA A 125 6.36 9.39 -4.69
CA ALA A 125 5.87 10.71 -4.26
C ALA A 125 4.68 10.60 -3.31
N ARG A 126 3.68 9.76 -3.65
CA ARG A 126 2.50 9.54 -2.80
C ARG A 126 2.88 8.86 -1.49
N GLN A 127 3.71 7.82 -1.54
CA GLN A 127 4.11 7.09 -0.34
C GLN A 127 4.91 7.98 0.61
N TRP A 128 5.80 8.84 0.12
CA TRP A 128 6.55 9.82 0.93
C TRP A 128 5.67 10.94 1.50
N GLN A 129 4.46 11.11 0.98
CA GLN A 129 3.45 12.07 1.43
C GLN A 129 2.31 11.41 2.20
N GLY A 130 2.49 10.18 2.68
CA GLY A 130 1.59 9.51 3.64
C GLY A 130 0.71 8.41 3.06
N GLY A 131 0.77 8.16 1.75
CA GLY A 131 0.03 7.04 1.15
C GLY A 131 0.61 5.70 1.58
N THR A 132 -0.25 4.75 1.91
CA THR A 132 0.17 3.38 2.22
C THR A 132 0.51 2.64 0.92
N LEU A 133 1.59 1.85 0.92
CA LEU A 133 2.00 1.01 -0.20
C LEU A 133 1.94 -0.46 0.22
N LEU A 134 1.03 -1.23 -0.37
CA LEU A 134 0.98 -2.69 -0.24
C LEU A 134 1.56 -3.31 -1.49
N ILE A 135 2.67 -4.03 -1.36
CA ILE A 135 3.23 -4.87 -2.41
C ILE A 135 3.23 -6.33 -1.98
N SER A 136 2.84 -7.21 -2.89
CA SER A 136 2.70 -8.63 -2.61
C SER A 136 3.26 -9.52 -3.72
N SER A 137 3.67 -10.74 -3.36
CA SER A 137 4.11 -11.77 -4.32
C SER A 137 5.14 -11.20 -5.32
N SER A 138 4.89 -11.34 -6.63
CA SER A 138 5.75 -10.83 -7.71
C SER A 138 6.17 -9.35 -7.57
N ALA A 139 5.27 -8.49 -7.10
CA ALA A 139 5.62 -7.08 -6.89
C ALA A 139 6.68 -6.90 -5.80
N SER A 140 6.63 -7.70 -4.73
CA SER A 140 7.64 -7.67 -3.66
C SER A 140 9.04 -8.01 -4.18
N LEU A 141 9.16 -9.03 -5.03
CA LEU A 141 10.42 -9.34 -5.74
C LEU A 141 10.90 -8.16 -6.58
N SER A 142 9.99 -7.56 -7.35
CA SER A 142 10.31 -6.44 -8.24
C SER A 142 10.89 -5.23 -7.50
N PHE A 143 10.38 -4.92 -6.31
CA PHE A 143 10.78 -3.74 -5.53
C PHE A 143 12.12 -3.89 -4.80
N GLY A 144 12.65 -5.11 -4.72
CA GLY A 144 13.97 -5.38 -4.16
C GLY A 144 15.12 -4.75 -4.98
N GLN A 145 16.31 -4.76 -4.40
CA GLN A 145 17.56 -4.40 -5.06
C GLN A 145 17.96 -5.43 -6.11
N TYR A 146 17.81 -6.71 -5.76
CA TYR A 146 17.89 -7.83 -6.69
C TYR A 146 16.55 -8.55 -6.71
N THR A 147 16.07 -8.86 -7.91
CA THR A 147 14.86 -9.65 -8.12
C THR A 147 15.25 -11.03 -8.64
N MET A 148 14.64 -12.06 -8.07
CA MET A 148 14.78 -13.42 -8.58
C MET A 148 13.85 -13.59 -9.80
N PRO A 149 14.37 -14.01 -10.96
CA PRO A 149 13.57 -14.27 -12.15
C PRO A 149 12.90 -15.64 -12.05
N VAL A 150 11.93 -15.75 -11.12
CA VAL A 150 11.36 -17.03 -10.70
C VAL A 150 10.78 -17.83 -11.86
N TYR A 151 10.05 -17.21 -12.80
CA TYR A 151 9.48 -17.96 -13.92
C TYR A 151 10.54 -18.43 -14.89
N GLU A 152 11.54 -17.62 -15.17
CA GLU A 152 12.66 -18.00 -16.02
C GLU A 152 13.44 -19.19 -15.43
N ILE A 153 13.72 -19.17 -14.12
CA ILE A 153 14.43 -20.27 -13.45
C ILE A 153 13.53 -21.50 -13.25
N TYR A 154 12.33 -21.32 -12.70
CA TYR A 154 11.47 -22.42 -12.28
C TYR A 154 10.71 -23.06 -13.44
N LYS A 155 10.18 -22.25 -14.38
CA LYS A 155 9.34 -22.74 -15.49
C LYS A 155 10.11 -22.93 -16.79
N VAL A 156 11.03 -22.02 -17.14
CA VAL A 156 11.79 -22.11 -18.39
C VAL A 156 13.05 -22.97 -18.23
N GLY A 157 13.64 -22.97 -17.03
CA GLY A 157 14.86 -23.74 -16.73
C GLY A 157 16.14 -22.99 -17.09
N GLU A 158 16.13 -21.66 -17.05
CA GLU A 158 17.34 -20.85 -17.17
C GLU A 158 18.30 -21.12 -16.00
N ASP A 159 19.61 -20.90 -16.24
CA ASP A 159 20.63 -20.97 -15.19
C ASP A 159 20.33 -20.00 -14.05
N LEU A 160 20.80 -20.33 -12.84
CA LEU A 160 20.60 -19.50 -11.66
C LEU A 160 21.27 -18.13 -11.81
N HIS A 161 20.48 -17.07 -11.70
CA HIS A 161 20.97 -15.70 -11.77
C HIS A 161 20.02 -14.72 -11.06
N TRP A 162 20.55 -13.55 -10.70
CA TRP A 162 19.76 -12.42 -10.25
C TRP A 162 19.60 -11.39 -11.36
N LYS A 163 18.44 -10.72 -11.40
CA LYS A 163 18.27 -9.47 -12.16
C LYS A 163 18.26 -8.30 -11.19
N ARG A 164 18.60 -7.10 -11.67
CA ARG A 164 18.41 -5.87 -10.90
C ARG A 164 16.91 -5.64 -10.72
N GLY A 165 16.49 -5.39 -9.49
CA GLY A 165 15.13 -4.95 -9.20
C GLY A 165 15.02 -3.41 -9.28
N LEU A 166 13.87 -2.89 -8.85
CA LEU A 166 13.61 -1.44 -8.82
C LEU A 166 14.44 -0.71 -7.76
N ASN A 167 15.04 -1.46 -6.82
CA ASN A 167 15.85 -0.93 -5.74
C ASN A 167 15.13 0.16 -4.92
N TYR A 168 13.82 -0.05 -4.70
CA TYR A 168 12.94 0.95 -4.06
C TYR A 168 13.44 1.37 -2.68
N PHE A 169 13.92 0.41 -1.90
CA PHE A 169 14.33 0.60 -0.51
C PHE A 169 15.70 1.29 -0.36
N ALA A 170 16.46 1.47 -1.44
CA ALA A 170 17.69 2.25 -1.40
C ALA A 170 17.43 3.74 -1.12
N ASP A 171 16.25 4.26 -1.47
CA ASP A 171 15.84 5.62 -1.09
C ASP A 171 15.73 5.78 0.44
N TYR A 172 15.53 4.66 1.14
CA TYR A 172 15.54 4.56 2.60
C TYR A 172 16.89 4.09 3.16
N GLY A 173 17.93 3.98 2.34
CA GLY A 173 19.26 3.47 2.72
C GLY A 173 19.36 1.95 2.87
N LEU A 174 18.29 1.20 2.59
CA LEU A 174 18.21 -0.23 2.84
C LEU A 174 18.56 -1.07 1.59
N ASN A 175 19.46 -2.05 1.77
CA ASN A 175 19.81 -3.05 0.75
C ASN A 175 18.92 -4.29 0.90
N LEU A 176 17.67 -4.21 0.43
CA LEU A 176 16.69 -5.31 0.56
C LEU A 176 16.47 -6.07 -0.74
N SER A 177 16.51 -7.40 -0.67
CA SER A 177 15.92 -8.28 -1.69
C SER A 177 14.85 -9.14 -1.00
N ILE A 178 13.65 -9.15 -1.56
CA ILE A 178 12.46 -9.69 -0.88
C ILE A 178 12.04 -10.98 -1.56
N ILE A 179 11.86 -12.03 -0.76
CA ILE A 179 11.48 -13.37 -1.22
C ILE A 179 10.10 -13.71 -0.65
N PRO A 180 9.01 -13.49 -1.41
CA PRO A 180 7.66 -13.91 -1.05
C PRO A 180 7.57 -15.44 -1.07
N HIS A 181 6.43 -16.01 -0.63
CA HIS A 181 6.19 -17.45 -0.70
C HIS A 181 7.35 -18.26 -0.06
N TRP A 182 7.88 -17.77 1.06
CA TRP A 182 9.10 -18.28 1.69
C TRP A 182 8.94 -19.72 2.15
N ASP A 183 7.79 -20.05 2.73
CA ASP A 183 7.37 -21.37 3.22
C ASP A 183 6.44 -22.12 2.26
N ASN A 184 6.34 -21.68 1.00
CA ASN A 184 5.42 -22.29 0.03
C ASN A 184 5.66 -23.80 -0.12
N ASN A 185 4.56 -24.55 -0.11
CA ASN A 185 4.56 -26.01 -0.09
C ASN A 185 3.59 -26.62 -1.12
N ASP A 186 3.32 -25.90 -2.21
CA ASP A 186 2.43 -26.36 -3.31
C ASP A 186 2.91 -27.69 -3.93
N GLY A 187 4.22 -27.97 -3.89
CA GLY A 187 4.80 -29.23 -4.35
C GLY A 187 4.69 -30.42 -3.38
N GLY A 188 4.20 -30.19 -2.16
CA GLY A 188 4.06 -31.23 -1.14
C GLY A 188 5.37 -31.96 -0.83
N ALA A 189 5.26 -33.27 -0.53
CA ALA A 189 6.44 -34.09 -0.22
C ALA A 189 7.31 -34.42 -1.45
N GLU A 190 6.81 -34.19 -2.66
CA GLU A 190 7.46 -34.60 -3.91
C GLU A 190 8.37 -33.51 -4.50
N LEU A 191 8.09 -32.23 -4.18
CA LEU A 191 8.82 -31.11 -4.74
C LEU A 191 8.94 -29.98 -3.73
N ASP A 192 10.18 -29.65 -3.35
CA ASP A 192 10.46 -28.44 -2.59
C ASP A 192 10.17 -27.20 -3.46
N THR A 193 9.13 -26.47 -3.05
CA THR A 193 8.70 -25.22 -3.69
C THR A 193 8.85 -24.02 -2.74
N SER A 194 9.62 -24.18 -1.67
CA SER A 194 9.93 -23.09 -0.74
C SER A 194 10.75 -22.01 -1.44
N ARG A 195 10.90 -20.85 -0.77
CA ARG A 195 11.69 -19.70 -1.27
C ARG A 195 11.19 -19.18 -2.62
N CYS A 196 9.87 -19.06 -2.77
CA CYS A 196 9.23 -18.65 -4.03
C CYS A 196 9.46 -19.67 -5.17
N TYR A 197 8.97 -20.90 -4.98
CA TYR A 197 8.93 -21.97 -5.99
C TYR A 197 10.28 -22.51 -6.48
N VAL A 198 11.43 -21.95 -6.08
CA VAL A 198 12.74 -22.45 -6.52
C VAL A 198 13.31 -23.55 -5.63
N GLY A 199 12.84 -23.67 -4.39
CA GLY A 199 13.33 -24.64 -3.40
C GLY A 199 14.73 -24.30 -2.88
N LEU A 200 15.10 -24.90 -1.74
CA LEU A 200 16.38 -24.66 -1.07
C LEU A 200 17.58 -25.02 -1.94
N ALA A 201 17.51 -26.13 -2.67
CA ALA A 201 18.61 -26.61 -3.52
C ALA A 201 19.04 -25.61 -4.62
N ARG A 202 18.12 -24.75 -5.09
CA ARG A 202 18.43 -23.66 -6.03
C ARG A 202 18.63 -22.33 -5.32
N PHE A 203 17.94 -22.10 -4.21
CA PHE A 203 18.04 -20.86 -3.46
C PHE A 203 19.41 -20.68 -2.79
N GLU A 204 20.02 -21.74 -2.24
CA GLU A 204 21.34 -21.67 -1.61
C GLU A 204 22.45 -21.18 -2.57
N PRO A 205 22.61 -21.74 -3.79
CA PRO A 205 23.54 -21.19 -4.77
C PRO A 205 23.20 -19.77 -5.21
N LEU A 206 21.90 -19.43 -5.35
CA LEU A 206 21.47 -18.07 -5.68
C LEU A 206 21.91 -17.08 -4.59
N LEU A 207 21.72 -17.42 -3.32
CA LEU A 207 22.11 -16.57 -2.20
C LEU A 207 23.62 -16.27 -2.23
N ALA A 208 24.45 -17.26 -2.56
CA ALA A 208 25.90 -17.10 -2.65
C ALA A 208 26.36 -16.16 -3.79
N MET A 209 25.50 -15.84 -4.76
CA MET A 209 25.79 -14.91 -5.86
C MET A 209 25.56 -13.44 -5.49
N LEU A 210 24.91 -13.16 -4.36
CA LEU A 210 24.62 -11.79 -3.93
C LEU A 210 25.87 -11.13 -3.31
N PRO A 211 26.01 -9.81 -3.42
CA PRO A 211 27.10 -9.10 -2.75
C PRO A 211 26.98 -9.20 -1.22
N ALA A 212 28.11 -9.06 -0.53
CA ALA A 212 28.14 -8.97 0.93
C ALA A 212 27.29 -7.79 1.44
N GLY A 213 26.71 -7.92 2.64
CA GLY A 213 25.85 -6.91 3.24
C GLY A 213 24.44 -6.81 2.63
N GLN A 214 24.08 -7.69 1.68
CA GLN A 214 22.71 -7.82 1.21
C GLN A 214 21.82 -8.40 2.32
N THR A 215 20.71 -7.73 2.61
CA THR A 215 19.65 -8.29 3.45
C THR A 215 18.62 -8.99 2.55
N ILE A 216 18.32 -10.24 2.87
CA ILE A 216 17.16 -10.97 2.35
C ILE A 216 16.02 -10.87 3.37
N LEU A 217 14.84 -10.50 2.89
CA LEU A 217 13.60 -10.57 3.66
C LEU A 217 12.69 -11.64 3.06
N GLY A 218 12.63 -12.78 3.73
CA GLY A 218 11.71 -13.88 3.46
C GLY A 218 10.34 -13.62 4.08
N LEU A 219 9.28 -13.80 3.29
CA LEU A 219 7.91 -13.61 3.74
C LEU A 219 7.13 -14.90 3.52
N ASP A 220 6.65 -15.51 4.60
CA ASP A 220 5.77 -16.67 4.52
C ASP A 220 4.44 -16.30 3.85
N ASP A 221 3.76 -17.29 3.31
CA ASP A 221 2.45 -17.11 2.72
C ASP A 221 1.47 -16.50 3.74
N HIS A 222 0.68 -15.55 3.24
CA HIS A 222 -0.34 -14.82 4.02
C HIS A 222 0.23 -14.07 5.24
N THR A 223 1.53 -13.78 5.24
CA THR A 223 2.22 -13.04 6.28
C THR A 223 2.86 -11.78 5.71
N SER A 224 2.76 -10.70 6.46
CA SER A 224 3.20 -9.38 6.05
C SER A 224 4.21 -8.79 7.01
N ALA A 225 5.25 -8.16 6.45
CA ALA A 225 6.06 -7.20 7.18
C ALA A 225 5.52 -5.79 6.90
N VAL A 226 5.00 -5.13 7.93
CA VAL A 226 4.51 -3.74 7.84
C VAL A 226 5.55 -2.79 8.41
N LEU A 227 6.20 -2.03 7.53
CA LEU A 227 7.25 -1.07 7.85
C LEU A 227 6.61 0.29 8.18
N ASP A 228 6.87 0.78 9.39
CA ASP A 228 6.46 2.09 9.88
C ASP A 228 7.72 2.92 10.18
N PHE A 229 8.15 3.72 9.21
CA PHE A 229 9.32 4.58 9.32
C PHE A 229 9.16 5.70 10.36
N ALA A 230 7.93 6.16 10.60
CA ALA A 230 7.67 7.20 11.59
C ALA A 230 7.83 6.66 13.03
N ARG A 231 7.54 5.36 13.24
CA ARG A 231 7.72 4.68 14.53
C ARG A 231 8.96 3.78 14.59
N GLU A 232 9.80 3.85 13.57
CA GLU A 232 11.06 3.09 13.44
C GLU A 232 10.91 1.58 13.66
N ARG A 233 9.79 0.99 13.23
CA ARG A 233 9.45 -0.40 13.52
C ARG A 233 8.89 -1.17 12.34
N VAL A 234 9.05 -2.48 12.41
CA VAL A 234 8.36 -3.45 11.57
C VAL A 234 7.38 -4.23 12.44
N THR A 235 6.15 -4.40 11.98
CA THR A 235 5.15 -5.28 12.60
C THR A 235 4.88 -6.48 11.71
N VAL A 236 4.92 -7.68 12.27
CA VAL A 236 4.54 -8.91 11.56
C VAL A 236 3.05 -9.14 11.70
N VAL A 237 2.34 -9.23 10.58
CA VAL A 237 0.87 -9.39 10.55
C VAL A 237 0.51 -10.53 9.63
N GLY A 238 -0.29 -11.50 10.10
CA GLY A 238 -0.88 -12.50 9.21
C GLY A 238 -1.01 -13.89 9.84
N ALA A 239 -0.47 -14.88 9.13
CA ALA A 239 -0.63 -16.29 9.46
C ALA A 239 0.58 -16.88 10.19
N ASN A 240 1.80 -16.56 9.76
CA ASN A 240 3.01 -17.26 10.17
C ASN A 240 4.15 -16.27 10.48
N SER A 241 5.27 -16.33 9.78
CA SER A 241 6.48 -15.60 10.12
C SER A 241 7.08 -14.79 8.96
N ILE A 242 8.05 -13.95 9.29
CA ILE A 242 9.00 -13.40 8.33
C ILE A 242 10.40 -13.81 8.77
N THR A 243 11.31 -13.92 7.80
CA THR A 243 12.71 -14.28 8.03
C THR A 243 13.64 -13.21 7.50
N ILE A 244 14.58 -12.74 8.31
CA ILE A 244 15.68 -11.87 7.90
C ILE A 244 16.92 -12.72 7.79
N LEU A 245 17.56 -12.69 6.62
CA LEU A 245 18.83 -13.36 6.38
C LEU A 245 19.87 -12.33 5.91
N ARG A 246 20.94 -12.15 6.68
CA ARG A 246 22.04 -11.21 6.39
C ARG A 246 23.35 -11.77 6.93
N ASP A 247 24.40 -11.75 6.10
CA ASP A 247 25.75 -12.20 6.45
C ASP A 247 25.78 -13.60 7.11
N GLY A 248 24.99 -14.54 6.56
CA GLY A 248 24.87 -15.91 7.06
C GLY A 248 24.09 -16.08 8.37
N THR A 249 23.55 -14.98 8.94
CA THR A 249 22.71 -15.03 10.14
C THR A 249 21.24 -14.97 9.74
N GLU A 250 20.46 -15.91 10.27
CA GLU A 250 19.02 -15.98 10.11
C GLU A 250 18.31 -15.55 11.41
N LYS A 251 17.32 -14.67 11.29
CA LYS A 251 16.40 -14.29 12.37
C LYS A 251 14.96 -14.40 11.88
N GLN A 252 14.11 -15.03 12.69
CA GLN A 252 12.69 -15.19 12.38
C GLN A 252 11.85 -14.37 13.35
N TYR A 253 10.77 -13.77 12.85
CA TYR A 253 9.78 -13.05 13.64
C TYR A 253 8.38 -13.55 13.28
N MET A 254 7.62 -13.93 14.30
CA MET A 254 6.28 -14.50 14.20
C MET A 254 5.21 -13.41 14.14
N THR A 255 4.04 -13.75 13.60
CA THR A 255 2.87 -12.86 13.59
C THR A 255 2.55 -12.31 14.98
N GLY A 256 2.30 -11.01 15.06
CA GLY A 256 2.08 -10.26 16.29
C GLY A 256 3.34 -9.65 16.89
N GLU A 257 4.54 -10.12 16.51
CA GLU A 257 5.79 -9.53 16.94
C GLU A 257 6.08 -8.20 16.24
N GLN A 258 6.90 -7.39 16.92
CA GLN A 258 7.42 -6.12 16.41
C GLN A 258 8.92 -6.07 16.65
N PHE A 259 9.65 -5.51 15.70
CA PHE A 259 11.10 -5.33 15.82
C PHE A 259 11.54 -4.00 15.21
N SER A 260 12.75 -3.56 15.54
CA SER A 260 13.30 -2.29 15.05
C SER A 260 13.53 -2.36 13.54
N LEU A 261 13.21 -1.28 12.81
CA LEU A 261 13.56 -1.16 11.38
C LEU A 261 15.06 -1.35 11.12
N ALA A 262 15.92 -1.04 12.10
CA ALA A 262 17.37 -1.21 11.99
C ALA A 262 17.81 -2.69 11.83
N GLU A 263 16.97 -3.66 12.17
CA GLU A 263 17.25 -5.08 11.89
C GLU A 263 17.36 -5.34 10.39
N LEU A 264 16.62 -4.59 9.55
CA LEU A 264 16.69 -4.68 8.09
C LEU A 264 17.99 -4.08 7.51
N GLY A 265 18.65 -3.20 8.25
CA GLY A 265 19.88 -2.51 7.85
C GLY A 265 19.92 -1.08 8.36
N ALA A 266 21.04 -0.38 8.12
CA ALA A 266 21.10 1.06 8.32
C ALA A 266 20.10 1.73 7.38
N TRP A 267 19.34 2.69 7.89
CA TRP A 267 18.28 3.35 7.13
C TRP A 267 18.24 4.85 7.41
N HIS A 268 17.64 5.59 6.48
CA HIS A 268 17.31 7.00 6.61
C HIS A 268 15.97 7.28 5.93
N LEU A 269 15.39 8.45 6.18
CA LEU A 269 14.27 8.92 5.38
C LEU A 269 14.78 9.44 4.03
N PRO A 270 14.01 9.30 2.94
CA PRO A 270 14.32 9.95 1.69
C PRO A 270 14.22 11.48 1.83
N GLU A 271 14.79 12.19 0.87
CA GLU A 271 14.70 13.63 0.72
C GLU A 271 13.87 13.99 -0.52
N PRO A 272 13.04 15.07 -0.47
CA PRO A 272 12.23 15.47 -1.62
C PRO A 272 13.04 15.70 -2.91
N GLY A 273 14.31 16.13 -2.77
CA GLY A 273 15.21 16.38 -3.89
C GLY A 273 15.66 15.12 -4.66
N GLN A 274 15.39 13.91 -4.14
CA GLN A 274 15.64 12.67 -4.86
C GLN A 274 14.62 12.41 -5.98
N LEU A 275 13.46 13.09 -5.96
CA LEU A 275 12.48 13.07 -7.04
C LEU A 275 12.57 14.35 -7.88
N GLU A 276 12.20 14.22 -9.16
CA GLU A 276 12.05 15.36 -10.06
C GLU A 276 11.07 16.38 -9.47
N THR A 277 11.45 17.67 -9.48
CA THR A 277 10.68 18.74 -8.83
C THR A 277 9.24 18.81 -9.31
N HIS A 278 9.00 18.62 -10.61
CA HIS A 278 7.65 18.65 -11.16
C HIS A 278 6.78 17.49 -10.66
N VAL A 279 7.36 16.29 -10.47
CA VAL A 279 6.64 15.13 -9.92
C VAL A 279 6.23 15.41 -8.48
N TRP A 280 7.16 15.92 -7.67
CA TRP A 280 6.89 16.24 -6.28
C TRP A 280 5.78 17.30 -6.14
N GLN A 281 5.85 18.37 -6.93
CA GLN A 281 4.85 19.43 -6.94
C GLN A 281 3.48 18.93 -7.40
N GLN A 282 3.45 18.09 -8.44
CA GLN A 282 2.22 17.51 -8.95
C GLN A 282 1.56 16.59 -7.92
N ALA A 283 2.34 15.77 -7.21
CA ALA A 283 1.82 14.93 -6.14
C ALA A 283 1.25 15.75 -4.98
N ALA A 284 1.96 16.82 -4.59
CA ALA A 284 1.48 17.72 -3.54
C ALA A 284 0.18 18.43 -3.94
N ALA A 285 0.11 18.98 -5.17
CA ALA A 285 -1.07 19.66 -5.69
C ALA A 285 -2.28 18.73 -5.78
N ALA A 286 -2.10 17.52 -6.31
CA ALA A 286 -3.15 16.50 -6.37
C ALA A 286 -3.66 16.15 -4.96
N TRP A 287 -2.75 15.96 -4.00
CA TRP A 287 -3.13 15.67 -2.62
C TRP A 287 -3.86 16.83 -1.92
N GLU A 288 -3.47 18.08 -2.20
CA GLU A 288 -4.20 19.27 -1.73
C GLU A 288 -5.60 19.36 -2.34
N GLU A 289 -5.73 19.15 -3.65
CA GLU A 289 -7.01 19.10 -4.34
C GLU A 289 -7.91 18.00 -3.79
N ARG A 290 -7.37 16.80 -3.54
CA ARG A 290 -8.09 15.70 -2.88
C ARG A 290 -8.61 16.14 -1.52
N GLN A 291 -7.75 16.68 -0.67
CA GLN A 291 -8.14 17.09 0.67
C GLN A 291 -9.22 18.17 0.63
N ALA A 292 -9.14 19.11 -0.32
CA ALA A 292 -10.18 20.10 -0.52
C ALA A 292 -11.51 19.48 -0.98
N ALA A 293 -11.46 18.46 -1.85
CA ALA A 293 -12.64 17.75 -2.34
C ALA A 293 -13.29 16.83 -1.29
N ASP A 294 -12.49 16.21 -0.42
CA ASP A 294 -12.96 15.33 0.64
C ASP A 294 -13.27 16.09 1.95
N ALA A 295 -12.90 17.37 2.06
CA ALA A 295 -13.29 18.21 3.19
C ALA A 295 -14.81 18.32 3.22
N ALA A 296 -15.41 18.02 4.37
CA ALA A 296 -16.82 18.28 4.59
C ALA A 296 -17.11 19.75 4.25
N PRO A 297 -18.23 20.05 3.56
CA PRO A 297 -18.60 21.44 3.33
C PRO A 297 -18.57 22.16 4.67
N THR A 298 -18.04 23.38 4.70
CA THR A 298 -18.12 24.21 5.90
C THR A 298 -19.52 24.80 5.97
N ALA A 299 -20.20 24.60 7.10
CA ALA A 299 -21.53 25.19 7.31
C ALA A 299 -21.45 26.71 7.12
N PRO A 300 -22.39 27.33 6.37
CA PRO A 300 -22.45 28.79 6.27
C PRO A 300 -22.53 29.44 7.66
N ALA A 301 -21.98 30.66 7.80
CA ALA A 301 -21.97 31.37 9.09
C ALA A 301 -23.36 31.51 9.73
N GLU A 302 -24.41 31.61 8.90
CA GLU A 302 -25.81 31.64 9.34
C GLU A 302 -26.23 30.32 10.01
N VAL A 303 -25.83 29.18 9.45
CA VAL A 303 -26.12 27.84 10.00
C VAL A 303 -25.35 27.61 11.30
N ILE A 304 -24.08 28.05 11.37
CA ILE A 304 -23.29 28.02 12.60
C ILE A 304 -23.95 28.88 13.68
N THR A 305 -24.42 30.08 13.33
CA THR A 305 -25.13 30.96 14.27
C THR A 305 -26.42 30.32 14.80
N LEU A 306 -27.17 29.61 13.95
CA LEU A 306 -28.36 28.87 14.38
C LEU A 306 -27.99 27.70 15.31
N ALA A 307 -26.89 27.00 15.02
CA ALA A 307 -26.39 25.90 15.82
C ALA A 307 -25.91 26.36 17.22
N ASP A 308 -25.18 27.47 17.29
CA ASP A 308 -24.74 28.09 18.55
C ASP A 308 -25.95 28.53 19.40
N LYS A 309 -26.93 29.20 18.78
CA LYS A 309 -28.18 29.57 19.46
C LYS A 309 -28.93 28.34 19.97
N ARG A 310 -28.94 27.25 19.20
CA ARG A 310 -29.58 26.00 19.63
C ARG A 310 -28.84 25.39 20.81
N GLN A 311 -27.51 25.39 20.79
CA GLN A 311 -26.71 24.90 21.89
C GLN A 311 -26.99 25.68 23.18
N GLN A 312 -27.08 27.01 23.08
CA GLN A 312 -27.47 27.87 24.20
C GLN A 312 -28.88 27.55 24.71
N ALA A 313 -29.88 27.47 23.82
CA ALA A 313 -31.25 27.12 24.20
C ALA A 313 -31.34 25.75 24.92
N ARG A 314 -30.50 24.78 24.54
CA ARG A 314 -30.40 23.50 25.26
C ARG A 314 -29.77 23.62 26.64
N GLN A 315 -28.74 24.45 26.80
CA GLN A 315 -28.13 24.73 28.11
C GLN A 315 -29.13 25.41 29.04
N ASP A 316 -29.97 26.28 28.49
CA ASP A 316 -31.03 27.01 29.20
C ASP A 316 -32.32 26.16 29.37
N GLN A 317 -32.31 24.89 28.92
CA GLN A 317 -33.43 23.94 28.97
C GLN A 317 -34.69 24.39 28.20
N GLU A 318 -34.52 25.26 27.22
CA GLU A 318 -35.57 25.76 26.32
C GLU A 318 -35.77 24.78 25.14
N TRP A 319 -36.33 23.61 25.43
CA TRP A 319 -36.43 22.51 24.46
C TRP A 319 -37.21 22.88 23.19
N ALA A 320 -38.30 23.64 23.31
CA ALA A 320 -39.09 24.07 22.16
C ALA A 320 -38.30 24.99 21.22
N ALA A 321 -37.55 25.96 21.77
CA ALA A 321 -36.69 26.84 20.99
C ALA A 321 -35.54 26.07 20.33
N ALA A 322 -34.97 25.08 21.03
CA ALA A 322 -33.95 24.21 20.47
C ALA A 322 -34.45 23.35 19.30
N ASP A 323 -35.70 22.87 19.36
CA ASP A 323 -36.34 22.14 18.28
C ASP A 323 -36.63 23.05 17.07
N GLU A 324 -37.15 24.27 17.28
CA GLU A 324 -37.37 25.24 16.19
C GLU A 324 -36.08 25.60 15.45
N LEU A 325 -34.98 25.77 16.20
CA LEU A 325 -33.65 26.06 15.64
C LEU A 325 -33.08 24.84 14.90
N ARG A 326 -33.32 23.61 15.38
CA ARG A 326 -32.95 22.39 14.63
C ARG A 326 -33.67 22.35 13.28
N ASP A 327 -34.96 22.66 13.26
CA ASP A 327 -35.73 22.67 12.02
C ASP A 327 -35.28 23.78 11.06
N ALA A 328 -34.83 24.92 11.59
CA ALA A 328 -34.24 25.99 10.78
C ALA A 328 -32.91 25.55 10.14
N ILE A 329 -32.06 24.85 10.90
CA ILE A 329 -30.81 24.24 10.39
C ILE A 329 -31.13 23.20 9.29
N ALA A 330 -32.12 22.34 9.51
CA ALA A 330 -32.59 21.36 8.53
C ALA A 330 -33.10 22.03 7.24
N ARG A 331 -33.90 23.10 7.35
CA ARG A 331 -34.36 23.87 6.18
C ARG A 331 -33.22 24.54 5.41
N ALA A 332 -32.11 24.87 6.07
CA ALA A 332 -30.91 25.38 5.42
C ALA A 332 -30.08 24.28 4.72
N GLY A 333 -30.53 23.02 4.77
CA GLY A 333 -29.86 21.88 4.15
C GLY A 333 -28.77 21.28 5.03
N TRP A 334 -28.88 21.39 6.35
CA TRP A 334 -27.90 20.87 7.30
C TRP A 334 -28.56 20.03 8.39
N HIS A 335 -27.90 18.96 8.79
CA HIS A 335 -28.24 18.18 9.97
C HIS A 335 -27.31 18.56 11.11
N ILE A 336 -27.87 18.71 12.32
CA ILE A 336 -27.10 18.98 13.53
C ILE A 336 -27.15 17.76 14.46
N LYS A 337 -25.98 17.29 14.86
CA LYS A 337 -25.79 16.15 15.75
C LYS A 337 -25.14 16.62 17.03
N ASP A 338 -25.69 16.24 18.18
CA ASP A 338 -25.12 16.63 19.46
C ASP A 338 -23.99 15.67 19.86
N THR A 339 -22.92 16.23 20.44
CA THR A 339 -21.76 15.49 20.93
C THR A 339 -21.47 15.86 22.38
N ALA A 340 -20.55 15.15 23.04
CA ALA A 340 -20.14 15.48 24.41
C ALA A 340 -19.50 16.88 24.52
N ASP A 341 -18.87 17.35 23.45
CA ASP A 341 -18.12 18.60 23.38
C ASP A 341 -18.90 19.75 22.69
N GLY A 342 -20.16 19.51 22.29
CA GLY A 342 -21.01 20.51 21.64
C GLY A 342 -21.92 19.92 20.56
N TYR A 343 -21.68 20.32 19.31
CA TYR A 343 -22.43 19.86 18.15
C TYR A 343 -21.53 19.64 16.93
N GLU A 344 -21.99 18.78 16.02
CA GLU A 344 -21.44 18.58 14.68
C GLU A 344 -22.51 18.96 13.64
N LEU A 345 -22.08 19.63 12.56
CA LEU A 345 -22.93 19.98 11.43
C LEU A 345 -22.52 19.17 10.21
N GLU A 346 -23.51 18.52 9.61
CA GLU A 346 -23.34 17.70 8.40
C GLU A 346 -24.31 18.21 7.34
N PRO A 347 -23.95 18.25 6.05
CA PRO A 347 -24.91 18.54 4.98
C PRO A 347 -26.06 17.54 5.02
N ALA A 348 -27.30 18.02 4.94
CA ALA A 348 -28.46 17.15 4.75
C ALA A 348 -28.39 16.58 3.33
N ALA A 349 -28.46 15.24 3.22
CA ALA A 349 -28.42 14.51 1.96
C ALA A 349 -29.60 14.82 1.04
#